data_AF-A0A6P1TCR7-F1
#
_entry.id   AF-A0A6P1TCR7-F1
#
_cell.length_a   1.000
_cell.length_b   1.000
_cell.length_c   1.000
_cell.angle_alpha   90.00
_cell.angle_beta   90.00
_cell.angle_gamma   90.00
#
_symmetry.space_group_name_H-M   'P 1'
#
loop_
_entity.id
_entity.type
_entity.pdbx_description
1 polymer ?
#
loop_
_entity_poly.entity_id
_entity_poly.type
_entity_poly.pdbx_seq_one_letter_code
_entity_poly.pdbx_strand_id
1 'polypeptide(L)'
;MKALYLLIALFPGLAMANSDSKFAIGLGTPYGGFAGLKYSVKVNDDIFYAGAGLAHIDDSDVGVTLGWERALNEKHGFGFALRGRTVEGGNVYYPAGYFGLDEATRRKDGYEAALFGNYTYYFSGASQSGFLAGANVGKQYRKDNVRSYVRNGTFIGVHLGYQF
;
A
#
# COMPACT_ATOMS: atom_id res chain seq x y z
N MET A 1 -14.36 10.47 16.25
CA MET A 1 -15.40 11.01 15.34
C MET A 1 -14.88 12.04 14.32
N LYS A 2 -13.90 12.90 14.64
CA LYS A 2 -13.38 13.91 13.69
C LYS A 2 -12.62 13.35 12.47
N ALA A 3 -11.99 12.17 12.59
CA ALA A 3 -11.28 11.52 11.49
C ALA A 3 -12.20 10.98 10.37
N LEU A 4 -13.45 10.65 10.70
CA LEU A 4 -14.40 10.09 9.73
C LEU A 4 -14.87 11.14 8.72
N TYR A 5 -14.99 12.41 9.16
CA TYR A 5 -15.35 13.53 8.29
C TYR A 5 -14.25 13.89 7.30
N LEU A 6 -12.97 13.68 7.65
CA LEU A 6 -11.86 13.89 6.70
C LEU A 6 -11.85 12.82 5.61
N LEU A 7 -12.23 11.59 5.99
CA LEU A 7 -12.38 10.47 5.07
C LEU A 7 -13.52 10.73 4.07
N ILE A 8 -14.64 11.31 4.51
CA ILE A 8 -15.78 11.70 3.65
C ILE A 8 -15.50 13.00 2.87
N ALA A 9 -14.74 13.95 3.43
CA ALA A 9 -14.39 15.21 2.76
C ALA A 9 -13.36 15.04 1.62
N LEU A 10 -12.61 13.93 1.62
CA LEU A 10 -11.78 13.51 0.49
C LEU A 10 -12.56 12.76 -0.62
N PHE A 11 -13.89 12.64 -0.51
CA PHE A 11 -14.79 12.07 -1.52
C PHE A 11 -15.62 13.10 -2.32
N PRO A 12 -15.06 14.17 -2.92
CA PRO A 12 -15.82 15.00 -3.86
C PRO A 12 -16.01 14.32 -5.24
N GLY A 13 -15.65 13.05 -5.42
CA GLY A 13 -15.61 12.36 -6.72
C GLY A 13 -16.69 11.30 -7.00
N LEU A 14 -17.61 11.01 -6.07
CA LEU A 14 -18.66 9.98 -6.29
C LEU A 14 -19.71 10.37 -7.35
N ALA A 15 -19.55 11.51 -8.02
CA ALA A 15 -20.36 11.95 -9.14
C ALA A 15 -19.85 11.48 -10.52
N MET A 16 -18.89 10.53 -10.60
CA MET A 16 -18.52 9.90 -11.87
C MET A 16 -19.41 8.69 -12.16
N ALA A 17 -20.65 8.97 -12.57
CA ALA A 17 -21.70 7.99 -12.86
C ALA A 17 -21.50 7.17 -14.17
N ASN A 18 -20.26 7.02 -14.66
CA ASN A 18 -19.97 6.23 -15.86
C ASN A 18 -18.59 5.55 -15.85
N SER A 19 -17.98 5.38 -14.68
CA SER A 19 -16.65 4.75 -14.55
C SER A 19 -16.76 3.27 -14.20
N ASP A 20 -16.05 2.42 -14.94
CA ASP A 20 -15.86 1.00 -14.65
C ASP A 20 -15.15 0.85 -13.28
N SER A 21 -15.95 0.74 -12.21
CA SER A 21 -15.42 0.48 -10.87
C SER A 21 -15.32 -1.02 -10.60
N LYS A 22 -14.26 -1.44 -9.91
CA LYS A 22 -13.99 -2.84 -9.60
C LYS A 22 -13.60 -2.99 -8.14
N PHE A 23 -14.03 -4.09 -7.54
CA PHE A 23 -13.49 -4.57 -6.27
C PHE A 23 -12.61 -5.77 -6.55
N ALA A 24 -11.52 -5.90 -5.82
CA ALA A 24 -10.65 -7.06 -5.90
C ALA A 24 -10.21 -7.49 -4.51
N ILE A 25 -10.07 -8.80 -4.34
CA ILE A 25 -9.45 -9.40 -3.16
C ILE A 25 -8.12 -10.01 -3.59
N GLY A 26 -7.11 -9.95 -2.73
CA GLY A 26 -5.82 -10.50 -3.12
C GLY A 26 -4.72 -10.34 -2.09
N LEU A 27 -3.55 -10.75 -2.53
CA LEU A 27 -2.30 -10.73 -1.80
C LEU A 27 -1.33 -9.75 -2.45
N GLY A 28 -0.50 -9.11 -1.64
CA GLY A 28 0.53 -8.18 -2.11
C GLY A 28 0.21 -6.70 -1.89
N THR A 29 1.22 -5.86 -2.11
CA THR A 29 1.16 -4.44 -1.75
C THR A 29 0.00 -3.64 -2.37
N PRO A 30 -0.53 -3.92 -3.57
CA PRO A 30 -1.72 -3.22 -4.06
C PRO A 30 -2.97 -3.40 -3.19
N TYR A 31 -3.01 -4.45 -2.35
CA TYR A 31 -4.12 -4.79 -1.45
C TYR A 31 -3.88 -4.34 0.00
N GLY A 32 -2.88 -3.48 0.24
CA GLY A 32 -2.51 -3.03 1.58
C GLY A 32 -1.40 -3.86 2.24
N GLY A 33 -1.00 -5.01 1.68
CA GLY A 33 0.13 -5.76 2.22
C GLY A 33 0.15 -7.24 1.93
N PHE A 34 0.05 -8.07 2.96
CA PHE A 34 -0.03 -9.51 2.81
C PHE A 34 -1.34 -9.92 2.15
N ALA A 35 -2.48 -9.50 2.68
CA ALA A 35 -3.81 -9.81 2.17
C ALA A 35 -4.79 -8.67 2.39
N GLY A 36 -5.68 -8.41 1.43
CA GLY A 36 -6.68 -7.38 1.59
C GLY A 36 -7.59 -7.15 0.40
N LEU A 37 -8.20 -5.97 0.40
CA LEU A 37 -9.14 -5.51 -0.60
C LEU A 37 -8.52 -4.38 -1.40
N LYS A 38 -8.89 -4.29 -2.69
CA LYS A 38 -8.55 -3.19 -3.59
C LYS A 38 -9.83 -2.71 -4.26
N TYR A 39 -10.11 -1.42 -4.16
CA TYR A 39 -11.12 -0.75 -4.97
C TYR A 39 -10.41 0.03 -6.08
N SER A 40 -10.88 -0.09 -7.31
CA SER A 40 -10.32 0.62 -8.44
C SER A 40 -11.38 1.25 -9.32
N VAL A 41 -11.03 2.38 -9.93
CA VAL A 41 -11.86 3.13 -10.87
C VAL A 41 -11.06 3.32 -12.14
N LYS A 42 -11.62 2.88 -13.27
CA LYS A 42 -11.02 3.10 -14.58
C LYS A 42 -11.66 4.32 -15.27
N VAL A 43 -10.79 5.20 -15.77
CA VAL A 43 -11.14 6.39 -16.55
C VAL A 43 -10.27 6.37 -17.82
N ASN A 44 -10.87 6.02 -18.95
CA ASN A 44 -10.14 5.70 -20.19
C ASN A 44 -9.13 4.57 -19.97
N ASP A 45 -7.85 4.80 -20.25
CA ASP A 45 -6.76 3.85 -20.01
C ASP A 45 -6.19 3.95 -18.59
N ASP A 46 -6.59 4.96 -17.80
CA ASP A 46 -6.06 5.17 -16.46
C ASP A 46 -6.91 4.44 -15.40
N ILE A 47 -6.25 3.76 -14.47
CA ILE A 47 -6.84 3.00 -13.38
C ILE A 47 -6.31 3.58 -12.07
N PHE A 48 -7.19 4.20 -11.30
CA PHE A 48 -6.88 4.70 -9.96
C PHE A 48 -7.38 3.70 -8.94
N TYR A 49 -6.60 3.41 -7.90
CA TYR A 49 -7.01 2.43 -6.90
C TYR A 49 -6.59 2.78 -5.48
N ALA A 50 -7.39 2.28 -4.54
CA ALA A 50 -7.13 2.28 -3.12
C ALA A 50 -7.21 0.84 -2.59
N GLY A 51 -6.21 0.42 -1.84
CA GLY A 51 -6.16 -0.89 -1.20
C GLY A 51 -6.03 -0.78 0.31
N ALA A 52 -6.61 -1.73 1.03
CA ALA A 52 -6.48 -1.83 2.48
C ALA A 52 -6.50 -3.29 2.92
N GLY A 53 -5.62 -3.63 3.86
CA GLY A 53 -5.46 -5.02 4.28
C GLY A 53 -4.46 -5.23 5.39
N LEU A 54 -4.29 -6.49 5.74
CA LEU A 54 -3.28 -6.96 6.68
C LEU A 54 -1.91 -6.73 6.05
N ALA A 55 -1.05 -5.98 6.75
CA ALA A 55 0.26 -5.62 6.26
C ALA A 55 1.26 -6.77 6.34
N HIS A 56 1.06 -7.68 7.30
CA HIS A 56 1.92 -8.82 7.63
C HIS A 56 1.06 -10.00 8.14
N ILE A 57 1.64 -11.21 8.19
CA ILE A 57 0.94 -12.42 8.65
C ILE A 57 0.86 -12.48 10.17
N ASP A 58 1.92 -12.01 10.85
CA ASP A 58 2.12 -12.24 12.28
C ASP A 58 1.67 -11.07 13.17
N ASP A 59 1.47 -9.88 12.59
CA ASP A 59 1.17 -8.65 13.32
C ASP A 59 -0.22 -8.10 12.97
N SER A 60 -0.81 -7.34 13.89
CA SER A 60 -2.06 -6.60 13.67
C SER A 60 -1.91 -5.37 12.76
N ASP A 61 -0.77 -5.25 12.07
CA ASP A 61 -0.46 -4.11 11.21
C ASP A 61 -1.44 -4.00 10.06
N VAL A 62 -2.02 -2.82 9.90
CA VAL A 62 -2.87 -2.48 8.76
C VAL A 62 -2.08 -1.64 7.78
N GLY A 63 -2.17 -2.00 6.50
CA GLY A 63 -1.59 -1.22 5.42
C GLY A 63 -2.64 -0.67 4.48
N VAL A 64 -2.37 0.51 3.96
CA VAL A 64 -3.19 1.22 2.98
C VAL A 64 -2.32 1.56 1.78
N THR A 65 -2.86 1.37 0.58
CA THR A 65 -2.16 1.65 -0.67
C THR A 65 -3.01 2.57 -1.52
N LEU A 66 -2.39 3.57 -2.13
CA LEU A 66 -2.99 4.40 -3.17
C LEU A 66 -2.13 4.28 -4.42
N GLY A 67 -2.75 4.04 -5.56
CA GLY A 67 -2.02 3.84 -6.80
C GLY A 67 -2.73 4.32 -8.03
N TRP A 68 -1.93 4.50 -9.07
CA TRP A 68 -2.35 4.78 -10.42
C TRP A 68 -1.63 3.81 -11.35
N GLU A 69 -2.36 3.22 -12.27
CA GLU A 69 -1.87 2.37 -13.34
C GLU A 69 -2.44 2.86 -14.66
N ARG A 70 -1.64 2.84 -15.72
CA ARG A 70 -2.12 2.96 -17.09
C ARG A 70 -2.22 1.57 -17.72
N ALA A 71 -3.39 1.24 -18.22
CA ALA A 71 -3.62 0.09 -19.10
C ALA A 71 -2.88 0.33 -20.42
N LEU A 72 -1.85 -0.46 -20.68
CA LEU A 72 -1.10 -0.46 -21.94
C LEU A 72 -1.89 -1.17 -23.04
N ASN A 73 -2.72 -2.12 -22.64
CA ASN A 73 -3.74 -2.80 -23.43
C ASN A 73 -4.74 -3.44 -22.44
N GLU A 74 -5.63 -4.30 -22.94
CA GLU A 74 -6.60 -4.96 -22.08
C GLU A 74 -5.96 -5.80 -20.96
N LYS A 75 -4.78 -6.39 -21.16
CA LYS A 75 -4.19 -7.35 -20.22
C LYS A 75 -3.03 -6.81 -19.40
N HIS A 76 -2.43 -5.69 -19.78
CA HIS A 76 -1.20 -5.19 -19.17
C HIS A 76 -1.42 -3.78 -18.60
N GLY A 77 -1.14 -3.60 -17.32
CA GLY A 77 -1.14 -2.31 -16.62
C GLY A 77 0.23 -1.98 -16.04
N PHE A 78 0.63 -0.71 -16.10
CA PHE A 78 1.87 -0.22 -15.49
C PHE A 78 1.65 1.14 -14.83
N GLY A 79 2.23 1.36 -13.66
CA GLY A 79 2.18 2.66 -13.01
C GLY A 79 2.93 2.72 -11.69
N PHE A 80 2.41 3.51 -10.75
CA PHE A 80 3.06 3.79 -9.47
C PHE A 80 2.07 3.76 -8.33
N ALA A 81 2.56 3.40 -7.14
CA ALA A 81 1.76 3.44 -5.94
C ALA A 81 2.58 3.80 -4.70
N LEU A 82 1.85 4.39 -3.76
CA LEU A 82 2.31 4.70 -2.41
C LEU A 82 1.58 3.78 -1.44
N ARG A 83 2.32 3.05 -0.63
CA ARG A 83 1.77 2.27 0.50
C ARG A 83 2.22 2.87 1.81
N GLY A 84 1.30 3.02 2.75
CA GLY A 84 1.61 3.26 4.16
C GLY A 84 1.23 2.03 4.99
N ARG A 85 2.01 1.72 6.01
CA ARG A 85 1.60 0.76 7.06
C ARG A 85 2.03 1.24 8.43
N THR A 86 1.30 0.83 9.46
CA THR A 86 1.84 0.84 10.83
C THR A 86 2.98 -0.16 10.92
N VAL A 87 3.90 0.11 11.85
CA VAL A 87 4.91 -0.86 12.25
C VAL A 87 5.05 -0.76 13.75
N GLU A 88 4.85 -1.89 14.44
CA GLU A 88 5.03 -1.95 15.88
C GLU A 88 6.44 -1.52 16.31
N GLY A 89 6.48 -0.77 17.40
CA GLY A 89 7.71 -0.38 18.07
C GLY A 89 8.42 -1.61 18.64
N GLY A 90 9.52 -2.01 18.00
CA GLY A 90 10.35 -3.12 18.48
C GLY A 90 11.03 -2.87 19.83
N ASN A 91 11.91 -3.79 20.20
CA ASN A 91 12.57 -3.84 21.52
C ASN A 91 13.24 -2.52 21.96
N VAL A 92 13.33 -2.38 23.29
CA VAL A 92 14.07 -1.34 24.01
C VAL A 92 15.47 -1.17 23.42
N TYR A 93 15.87 0.08 23.20
CA TYR A 93 17.22 0.41 22.75
C TYR A 93 17.92 1.32 23.76
N TYR A 94 19.22 1.10 23.93
CA TYR A 94 20.11 1.97 24.69
C TYR A 94 20.81 2.91 23.72
N PRO A 95 20.52 4.22 23.74
CA PRO A 95 21.24 5.17 22.91
C PRO A 95 22.73 5.14 23.30
N ALA A 96 23.56 4.62 22.39
CA ALA A 96 25.01 4.67 22.57
C ALA A 96 25.45 6.14 22.50
N GLY A 97 25.70 6.73 23.66
CA GLY A 97 26.11 8.14 23.78
C GLY A 97 26.82 8.41 25.09
N TYR A 98 28.05 7.90 25.22
CA TYR A 98 29.24 8.58 25.79
C TYR A 98 29.19 9.30 27.16
N PHE A 99 28.07 9.35 27.90
CA PHE A 99 27.93 10.16 29.13
C PHE A 99 26.90 9.60 30.13
N GLY A 100 26.83 8.28 30.33
CA GLY A 100 26.18 7.71 31.53
C GLY A 100 24.68 8.03 31.71
N LEU A 101 23.88 7.89 30.65
CA LEU A 101 22.42 7.91 30.75
C LEU A 101 21.87 6.48 30.74
N ASP A 102 21.38 6.03 31.91
CA ASP A 102 20.87 4.68 32.21
C ASP A 102 19.40 4.43 31.81
N GLU A 103 18.79 5.29 31.00
CA GLU A 103 17.36 5.16 30.68
C GLU A 103 17.11 4.41 29.37
N ALA A 104 16.66 3.17 29.53
CA ALA A 104 16.05 2.33 28.50
C ALA A 104 14.96 3.11 27.74
N THR A 105 15.22 3.47 26.48
CA THR A 105 14.21 4.13 25.64
C THR A 105 13.42 3.06 24.87
N ARG A 106 12.11 3.00 25.11
CA ARG A 106 11.21 2.13 24.34
C ARG A 106 10.98 2.72 22.95
N ARG A 107 11.20 1.91 21.91
CA ARG A 107 10.80 2.28 20.55
C ARG A 107 9.28 2.32 20.51
N LYS A 108 8.71 3.46 20.14
CA LYS A 108 7.28 3.64 19.93
C LYS A 108 6.92 3.16 18.52
N ASP A 109 5.64 2.91 18.33
CA ASP A 109 5.07 2.59 17.04
C ASP A 109 5.42 3.67 16.02
N GLY A 110 5.71 3.20 14.81
CA GLY A 110 6.11 4.03 13.69
C GLY A 110 5.24 3.79 12.48
N TYR A 111 5.66 4.36 11.36
CA TYR A 111 5.08 4.06 10.06
C TYR A 111 6.17 3.72 9.06
N GLU A 112 5.80 2.89 8.10
CA GLU A 112 6.60 2.62 6.91
C GLU A 112 5.80 3.07 5.69
N ALA A 113 6.44 3.89 4.84
CA ALA A 113 5.91 4.31 3.56
C ALA A 113 6.74 3.67 2.44
N ALA A 114 6.10 3.18 1.39
CA ALA A 114 6.75 2.59 0.24
C ALA A 114 6.26 3.27 -1.03
N LEU A 115 7.18 3.78 -1.86
CA LEU A 115 6.91 4.26 -3.21
C LEU A 115 7.45 3.22 -4.18
N PHE A 116 6.60 2.70 -5.06
CA PHE A 116 6.97 1.63 -5.99
C PHE A 116 6.31 1.79 -7.35
N GLY A 117 7.04 1.36 -8.39
CA GLY A 117 6.45 1.06 -9.68
C GLY A 117 5.70 -0.27 -9.59
N ASN A 118 4.55 -0.35 -10.26
CA ASN A 118 3.68 -1.53 -10.26
C ASN A 118 3.40 -1.97 -11.69
N TYR A 119 3.45 -3.29 -11.90
CA TYR A 119 3.00 -3.93 -13.13
C TYR A 119 1.93 -4.97 -12.79
N THR A 120 0.80 -4.92 -13.49
CA THR A 120 -0.32 -5.85 -13.32
C THR A 120 -0.67 -6.51 -14.65
N TYR A 121 -0.82 -7.83 -14.63
CA TYR A 121 -1.38 -8.62 -15.70
C TYR A 121 -2.80 -9.08 -15.35
N TYR A 122 -3.76 -8.77 -16.21
CA TYR A 122 -5.17 -9.12 -16.08
C TYR A 122 -5.51 -10.28 -17.01
N PHE A 123 -5.83 -11.46 -16.46
CA PHE A 123 -6.05 -12.66 -17.28
C PHE A 123 -7.27 -12.54 -18.20
N SER A 124 -8.35 -11.94 -17.69
CA SER A 124 -9.59 -11.68 -18.43
C SER A 124 -9.66 -10.28 -19.06
N GLY A 125 -8.67 -9.43 -18.79
CA GLY A 125 -8.67 -8.01 -19.18
C GLY A 125 -9.05 -7.05 -18.04
N ALA A 126 -8.57 -5.82 -18.11
CA ALA A 126 -8.59 -4.83 -17.03
C ALA A 126 -10.00 -4.37 -16.64
N SER A 127 -10.96 -4.40 -17.57
CA SER A 127 -12.38 -4.09 -17.31
C SER A 127 -13.22 -5.33 -16.94
N GLN A 128 -12.66 -6.54 -16.98
CA GLN A 128 -13.42 -7.78 -16.77
C GLN A 128 -13.14 -8.43 -15.41
N SER A 129 -14.12 -9.17 -14.87
CA SER A 129 -13.90 -9.99 -13.68
C SER A 129 -12.93 -11.12 -13.99
N GLY A 130 -12.00 -11.40 -13.08
CA GLY A 130 -10.99 -12.43 -13.30
C GLY A 130 -9.76 -12.34 -12.43
N PHE A 131 -8.88 -13.31 -12.60
CA PHE A 131 -7.59 -13.33 -11.93
C PHE A 131 -6.68 -12.22 -12.45
N LEU A 132 -5.82 -11.73 -11.57
CA LEU A 132 -4.74 -10.83 -11.89
C LEU A 132 -3.48 -11.19 -11.09
N ALA A 133 -2.33 -10.92 -11.68
CA ALA A 133 -1.03 -11.19 -11.10
C ALA A 133 -0.04 -10.09 -11.48
N GLY A 134 0.98 -9.84 -10.67
CA GLY A 134 1.94 -8.82 -11.02
C GLY A 134 3.10 -8.71 -10.05
N ALA A 135 3.90 -7.68 -10.29
CA ALA A 135 5.09 -7.39 -9.52
C ALA A 135 5.27 -5.89 -9.31
N ASN A 136 5.97 -5.55 -8.24
CA ASN A 136 6.28 -4.18 -7.87
C ASN A 136 7.73 -4.06 -7.45
N VAL A 137 8.29 -2.88 -7.70
CA VAL A 137 9.67 -2.55 -7.36
C VAL A 137 9.77 -1.11 -6.86
N GLY A 138 10.47 -0.88 -5.76
CA GLY A 138 10.50 0.46 -5.18
C GLY A 138 11.43 0.66 -4.00
N LYS A 139 11.15 1.73 -3.26
CA LYS A 139 11.89 2.15 -2.07
C LYS A 139 10.95 2.26 -0.88
N GLN A 140 11.50 1.93 0.29
CA GLN A 140 10.79 1.98 1.56
C GLN A 140 11.45 2.99 2.48
N TYR A 141 10.63 3.77 3.16
CA TYR A 141 11.01 4.74 4.16
C TYR A 141 10.38 4.32 5.49
N ARG A 142 11.18 4.27 6.56
CA ARG A 142 10.70 3.98 7.92
C ARG A 142 10.92 5.19 8.80
N LYS A 143 9.91 5.52 9.59
CA LYS A 143 9.99 6.51 10.66
C LYS A 143 9.40 5.96 11.94
N ASP A 144 10.16 6.10 13.02
CA ASP A 144 9.72 5.89 14.40
C ASP A 144 10.28 7.00 15.29
N ASN A 145 10.08 6.91 16.60
CA ASN A 145 10.52 7.92 17.57
C ASN A 145 12.05 8.01 17.74
N VAL A 146 12.82 7.06 17.21
CA VAL A 146 14.27 6.99 17.38
C VAL A 146 15.00 7.18 16.04
N ARG A 147 14.42 6.75 14.92
CA ARG A 147 15.06 6.75 13.61
C ARG A 147 14.10 7.15 12.50
N SER A 148 14.65 7.88 11.52
CA SER A 148 14.01 8.21 10.24
C SER A 148 15.00 7.87 9.14
N TYR A 149 14.69 6.90 8.29
CA TYR A 149 15.61 6.46 7.26
C TYR A 149 14.91 5.80 6.06
N VAL A 150 15.51 5.96 4.88
CA VAL A 150 15.20 5.14 3.71
C VAL A 150 15.91 3.80 3.89
N ARG A 151 15.18 2.68 3.79
CA ARG A 151 15.77 1.34 3.87
C ARG A 151 16.78 1.16 2.74
N ASN A 152 17.95 0.63 3.08
CA ASN A 152 18.93 0.22 2.09
C ASN A 152 18.39 -0.95 1.25
N GLY A 153 18.73 -0.95 -0.04
CA GLY A 153 18.26 -1.94 -1.00
C GLY A 153 17.01 -1.51 -1.78
N THR A 154 16.50 -2.44 -2.58
CA THR A 154 15.30 -2.25 -3.41
C THR A 154 14.23 -3.20 -2.89
N PHE A 155 13.05 -2.66 -2.63
CA PHE A 155 11.87 -3.46 -2.32
C PHE A 155 11.38 -4.09 -3.62
N ILE A 156 11.19 -5.41 -3.61
CA ILE A 156 10.58 -6.16 -4.71
C ILE A 156 9.44 -6.97 -4.10
N GLY A 157 8.27 -6.94 -4.73
CA GLY A 157 7.11 -7.68 -4.31
C GLY A 157 6.36 -8.28 -5.48
N VAL A 158 5.54 -9.28 -5.20
CA VAL A 158 4.58 -9.87 -6.13
C VAL A 158 3.18 -9.72 -5.57
N HIS A 159 2.19 -9.69 -6.44
CA HIS A 159 0.78 -9.66 -6.06
C HIS A 159 -0.05 -10.60 -6.90
N LEU A 160 -1.12 -11.12 -6.30
CA LEU A 160 -2.07 -12.04 -6.89
C LEU A 160 -3.45 -11.70 -6.37
N GLY A 161 -4.48 -11.77 -7.21
CA GLY A 161 -5.83 -11.57 -6.72
C GLY A 161 -6.90 -11.88 -7.75
N TYR A 162 -8.14 -11.64 -7.34
CA TYR A 162 -9.32 -11.78 -8.16
C TYR A 162 -10.11 -10.48 -8.11
N GLN A 163 -10.46 -9.94 -9.28
CA GLN A 163 -11.31 -8.76 -9.41
C GLN A 163 -12.73 -9.17 -9.85
N PHE A 164 -13.72 -8.48 -9.31
CA PHE A 164 -15.16 -8.61 -9.59
C PHE A 164 -15.61 -7.40 -10.41
#